data_AF-A0A6I1GXW4-F1
#
_entry.id   AF-A0A6I1GXW4-F1
#
_cell.length_a   1.000
_cell.length_b   1.000
_cell.length_c   1.000
_cell.angle_alpha   90.00
_cell.angle_beta   90.00
_cell.angle_gamma   90.00
#
_symmetry.space_group_name_H-M   'P 1'
#
loop_
_entity.id
_entity.type
_entity.pdbx_description
1 polymer ?
#
loop_
_entity_poly.entity_id
_entity_poly.type
_entity_poly.pdbx_seq_one_letter_code
_entity_poly.pdbx_strand_id
1 'polypeptide(L)'
;MYRWTKPIPLQDNRNYSTISERVTNIRRVQQLPYPVAAGMFDEVCSWLESLGIQYHNTRVHKYKSLLTDLAISEVRKDYSFFEEKYGLVNGINAAHEAMELIRIYEGLRYEKDPKFIERLTKILQGHELFPLDKSSGRDFSLELGIAASFVAQGNQIDFSHVADLSLVFDGTPMFVECKRLKSESKIKANIKDGLKQLTKRYETLENPSKARGILVLSIGAVVNPNLILYEASDSGQLGRKVKTTVREFIATYKQYWERETTDKRSIAVIIIFDTPARMDKTLTTCRELDVRLLPDRMHSDAALFHKIAPLFGPPF
;
A
#
# COMPACT_ATOMS: atom_id res chain seq x y z
N MET A 1 -7.81 19.34 16.62
CA MET A 1 -7.42 19.67 15.23
C MET A 1 -5.90 19.50 15.12
N TYR A 2 -5.43 18.30 14.81
CA TYR A 2 -4.00 18.01 14.70
C TYR A 2 -3.47 18.67 13.42
N ARG A 3 -2.49 19.57 13.55
CA ARG A 3 -1.85 20.25 12.42
C ARG A 3 -0.77 19.35 11.84
N TRP A 4 -0.97 18.88 10.62
CA TRP A 4 0.03 18.22 9.80
C TRP A 4 1.12 19.23 9.41
N THR A 5 2.39 18.83 9.52
CA THR A 5 3.51 19.62 9.00
C THR A 5 3.41 19.68 7.47
N LYS A 6 3.24 20.88 6.92
CA LYS A 6 3.19 21.13 5.47
C LYS A 6 4.43 20.55 4.76
N PRO A 7 4.29 20.03 3.53
CA PRO A 7 5.44 19.62 2.73
C PRO A 7 6.33 20.83 2.41
N ILE A 8 7.65 20.63 2.52
CA ILE A 8 8.66 21.56 2.03
C ILE A 8 8.69 21.46 0.50
N PRO A 9 8.40 22.53 -0.26
CA PRO A 9 8.56 22.52 -1.71
C PRO A 9 10.04 22.40 -2.07
N LEU A 10 10.40 21.44 -2.91
CA LEU A 10 11.71 21.45 -3.56
C LEU A 10 11.65 22.42 -4.74
N GLN A 11 12.46 23.49 -4.70
CA GLN A 11 12.69 24.37 -5.83
C GLN A 11 13.37 23.60 -6.96
N ASP A 12 12.72 23.58 -8.11
CA ASP A 12 13.24 23.03 -9.36
C ASP A 12 14.15 24.07 -10.04
N ASN A 13 15.39 23.68 -10.30
CA ASN A 13 16.33 24.38 -11.17
C ASN A 13 17.52 23.43 -11.45
N ARG A 14 17.48 22.69 -12.56
CA ARG A 14 18.62 22.48 -13.50
C ARG A 14 18.41 21.38 -14.57
N ASN A 15 18.72 21.76 -15.82
CA ASN A 15 19.17 21.01 -17.01
C ASN A 15 19.05 19.47 -17.07
N TYR A 16 18.23 19.01 -18.04
CA TYR A 16 17.91 17.62 -18.39
C TYR A 16 18.89 16.96 -19.39
N SER A 17 20.21 16.91 -19.12
CA SER A 17 21.16 16.31 -20.08
C SER A 17 21.89 15.03 -19.64
N THR A 18 21.52 14.42 -18.52
CA THR A 18 21.99 13.07 -18.14
C THR A 18 20.92 12.31 -17.36
N ILE A 19 19.96 11.70 -18.07
CA ILE A 19 18.93 10.82 -17.50
C ILE A 19 19.55 9.45 -17.23
N SER A 20 20.36 9.33 -16.18
CA SER A 20 20.73 8.01 -15.64
C SER A 20 20.65 7.92 -14.12
N GLU A 21 20.57 9.02 -13.38
CA GLU A 21 20.46 8.95 -11.91
C GLU A 21 19.65 10.11 -11.35
N ARG A 22 18.38 9.84 -11.01
CA ARG A 22 17.63 10.36 -9.84
C ARG A 22 16.13 10.21 -10.09
N VAL A 23 15.69 8.96 -10.00
CA VAL A 23 14.29 8.65 -9.78
C VAL A 23 13.85 9.33 -8.48
N THR A 24 12.87 10.23 -8.58
CA THR A 24 12.26 10.95 -7.48
C THR A 24 11.75 9.98 -6.42
N ASN A 25 12.49 9.86 -5.32
CA ASN A 25 12.05 9.12 -4.15
C ASN A 25 11.01 9.98 -3.42
N ILE A 26 9.73 9.78 -3.72
CA ILE A 26 8.65 10.33 -2.89
C ILE A 26 8.52 9.40 -1.69
N ARG A 27 9.04 9.87 -0.55
CA ARG A 27 9.19 9.11 0.70
C ARG A 27 8.25 9.69 1.74
N ARG A 28 7.42 8.89 2.37
CA ARG A 28 6.49 9.40 3.39
C ARG A 28 6.18 8.34 4.42
N VAL A 29 6.68 8.56 5.64
CA VAL A 29 6.23 7.86 6.84
C VAL A 29 4.91 8.48 7.28
N GLN A 30 3.81 7.76 7.08
CA GLN A 30 2.53 8.12 7.68
C GLN A 30 2.46 7.52 9.08
N GLN A 31 2.08 8.34 10.07
CA GLN A 31 1.83 7.94 11.45
C GLN A 31 0.38 8.28 11.79
N LEU A 32 -0.31 7.38 12.47
CA LEU A 32 -1.66 7.64 12.96
C LEU A 32 -1.76 7.22 14.44
N PRO A 33 -2.16 8.11 15.36
CA PRO A 33 -2.49 7.75 16.74
C PRO A 33 -3.74 6.85 16.79
N TYR A 34 -3.80 5.89 17.71
CA TYR A 34 -4.93 4.95 17.75
C TYR A 34 -6.29 5.57 18.08
N PRO A 35 -6.42 6.64 18.88
CA PRO A 35 -7.70 7.31 19.04
C PRO A 35 -8.26 7.87 17.73
N VAL A 36 -7.38 8.38 16.86
CA VAL A 36 -7.78 8.84 15.53
C VAL A 36 -8.10 7.66 14.63
N ALA A 37 -7.26 6.62 14.64
CA ALA A 37 -7.48 5.41 13.85
C ALA A 37 -8.81 4.71 14.21
N ALA A 38 -9.14 4.60 15.50
CA ALA A 38 -10.38 4.00 15.97
C ALA A 38 -11.60 4.77 15.46
N GLY A 39 -11.60 6.10 15.55
CA GLY A 39 -12.70 6.93 15.02
C GLY A 39 -12.85 6.79 13.50
N MET A 40 -11.75 6.80 12.75
CA MET A 40 -11.79 6.56 11.30
C MET A 40 -12.27 5.13 10.97
N PHE A 41 -11.92 4.15 11.79
CA PHE A 41 -12.36 2.77 11.59
C PHE A 41 -13.85 2.56 11.88
N ASP A 42 -14.44 3.37 12.76
CA ASP A 42 -15.89 3.43 12.93
C ASP A 42 -16.59 3.96 11.66
N GLU A 43 -15.99 4.94 10.97
CA GLU A 43 -16.48 5.41 9.67
C GLU A 43 -16.37 4.32 8.61
N VAL A 44 -15.27 3.55 8.58
CA VAL A 44 -15.11 2.38 7.71
C VAL A 44 -16.22 1.37 7.94
N CYS A 45 -16.52 1.03 9.20
CA CYS A 45 -17.56 0.07 9.55
C CYS A 45 -18.95 0.53 9.10
N SER A 46 -19.27 1.81 9.35
CA SER A 46 -20.52 2.43 8.91
C SER A 46 -20.64 2.46 7.37
N TRP A 47 -19.51 2.69 6.69
CA TRP A 47 -19.44 2.65 5.24
C TRP A 47 -19.71 1.26 4.67
N LEU A 48 -19.13 0.21 5.25
CA LEU A 48 -19.41 -1.18 4.86
C LEU A 48 -20.91 -1.50 4.99
N GLU A 49 -21.52 -1.14 6.13
CA GLU A 49 -22.97 -1.28 6.34
C GLU A 49 -23.79 -0.52 5.28
N SER A 50 -23.39 0.71 4.93
CA SER A 50 -24.07 1.52 3.91
C SER A 50 -24.02 0.91 2.49
N LEU A 51 -23.06 0.02 2.24
CA LEU A 51 -22.93 -0.76 1.00
C LEU A 51 -23.64 -2.12 1.07
N GLY A 52 -24.31 -2.42 2.19
CA GLY A 52 -24.96 -3.72 2.43
C GLY A 52 -23.98 -4.84 2.78
N ILE A 53 -22.72 -4.53 3.11
CA ILE A 53 -21.68 -5.52 3.42
C ILE A 53 -21.75 -5.89 4.91
N GLN A 54 -22.00 -7.16 5.20
CA GLN A 54 -22.06 -7.70 6.56
C GLN A 54 -20.66 -7.97 7.11
N TYR A 55 -20.17 -7.15 8.06
CA TYR A 55 -18.84 -7.33 8.65
C TYR A 55 -18.82 -7.89 10.08
N HIS A 56 -19.96 -7.96 10.77
CA HIS A 56 -20.03 -8.34 12.20
C HIS A 56 -19.44 -9.72 12.52
N ASN A 57 -19.52 -10.67 11.59
CA ASN A 57 -18.98 -12.03 11.75
C ASN A 57 -17.60 -12.20 11.10
N THR A 58 -16.89 -11.11 10.84
CA THR A 58 -15.62 -11.10 10.12
C THR A 58 -14.49 -10.54 10.99
N ARG A 59 -13.24 -10.64 10.51
CA ARG A 59 -12.08 -10.06 11.19
C ARG A 59 -12.20 -8.55 11.40
N VAL A 60 -12.93 -7.84 10.53
CA VAL A 60 -13.15 -6.39 10.63
C VAL A 60 -13.85 -6.01 11.93
N HIS A 61 -14.85 -6.79 12.36
CA HIS A 61 -15.52 -6.53 13.63
C HIS A 61 -14.58 -6.70 14.83
N LYS A 62 -13.71 -7.72 14.79
CA LYS A 62 -12.67 -7.91 15.82
C LYS A 62 -11.70 -6.73 15.85
N TYR A 63 -11.30 -6.22 14.68
CA TYR A 63 -10.41 -5.06 14.59
C TYR A 63 -11.03 -3.80 15.21
N LYS A 64 -12.32 -3.56 15.02
CA LYS A 64 -13.03 -2.44 15.66
C LYS A 64 -12.92 -2.50 17.18
N SER A 65 -13.19 -3.66 17.78
CA SER A 65 -13.08 -3.86 19.23
C SER A 65 -11.64 -3.68 19.74
N LEU A 66 -10.66 -4.25 19.03
CA LEU A 66 -9.24 -4.14 19.38
C LEU A 66 -8.73 -2.69 19.28
N LEU A 67 -9.08 -1.97 18.22
CA LEU A 67 -8.69 -0.56 18.06
C LEU A 67 -9.31 0.34 19.12
N THR A 68 -10.56 0.07 19.52
CA THR A 68 -11.23 0.82 20.59
C THR A 68 -10.47 0.65 21.91
N ASP A 69 -10.14 -0.58 22.30
CA ASP A 69 -9.42 -0.84 23.54
C ASP A 69 -7.97 -0.33 23.46
N LEU A 70 -7.30 -0.41 22.29
CA LEU A 70 -5.98 0.20 22.06
C LEU A 70 -6.02 1.72 22.22
N ALA A 71 -7.02 2.39 21.67
CA ALA A 71 -7.19 3.83 21.78
C ALA A 71 -7.38 4.27 23.24
N ILE A 72 -8.17 3.53 24.02
CA ILE A 72 -8.36 3.77 25.46
C ILE A 72 -7.02 3.61 26.20
N SER A 73 -6.27 2.56 25.91
CA SER A 73 -4.94 2.32 26.50
C SER A 73 -3.93 3.41 26.16
N GLU A 74 -3.91 3.89 24.91
CA GLU A 74 -3.02 4.98 24.49
C GLU A 74 -3.34 6.29 25.22
N VAL A 75 -4.63 6.65 25.34
CA VAL A 75 -5.07 7.85 26.09
C VAL A 75 -4.66 7.76 27.56
N ARG A 76 -4.79 6.58 28.17
CA ARG A 76 -4.40 6.34 29.57
C ARG A 76 -2.89 6.20 29.76
N LYS A 77 -2.13 6.01 28.67
CA LYS A 77 -0.71 5.64 28.68
C LYS A 77 -0.44 4.35 29.48
N ASP A 78 -1.40 3.43 29.46
CA ASP A 78 -1.35 2.14 30.13
C ASP A 78 -1.92 1.05 29.22
N TYR A 79 -1.04 0.14 28.81
CA TYR A 79 -1.37 -0.97 27.91
C TYR A 79 -1.55 -2.30 28.65
N SER A 80 -1.36 -2.34 29.98
CA SER A 80 -1.43 -3.58 30.77
C SER A 80 -2.76 -4.32 30.58
N PHE A 81 -3.88 -3.60 30.68
CA PHE A 81 -5.21 -4.13 30.42
C PHE A 81 -5.35 -4.73 29.02
N PHE A 82 -4.86 -4.02 28.00
CA PHE A 82 -4.93 -4.48 26.61
C PHE A 82 -4.08 -5.73 26.40
N GLU A 83 -2.86 -5.72 26.93
CA GLU A 83 -1.91 -6.82 26.84
C GLU A 83 -2.42 -8.07 27.56
N GLU A 84 -3.04 -7.92 28.74
CA GLU A 84 -3.66 -9.03 29.48
C GLU A 84 -4.85 -9.62 28.71
N LYS A 85 -5.74 -8.76 28.18
CA LYS A 85 -6.98 -9.20 27.52
C LYS A 85 -6.75 -9.82 26.15
N TYR A 86 -5.84 -9.24 25.36
CA TYR A 86 -5.67 -9.61 23.95
C TYR A 86 -4.26 -10.03 23.59
N GLY A 87 -3.24 -9.63 24.36
CA GLY A 87 -1.86 -9.70 23.94
C GLY A 87 -1.50 -8.64 22.91
N LEU A 88 -0.29 -8.08 23.05
CA LEU A 88 0.22 -6.99 22.21
C LEU A 88 0.19 -7.32 20.71
N VAL A 89 0.48 -8.59 20.35
CA VAL A 89 0.52 -9.07 18.96
C VAL A 89 -0.84 -8.90 18.27
N ASN A 90 -1.95 -9.21 18.95
CA ASN A 90 -3.28 -9.09 18.37
C ASN A 90 -3.62 -7.62 18.06
N GLY A 91 -3.29 -6.71 18.98
CA GLY A 91 -3.48 -5.28 18.77
C GLY A 91 -2.66 -4.74 17.59
N ILE A 92 -1.39 -5.14 17.51
CA ILE A 92 -0.50 -4.76 16.42
C ILE A 92 -1.05 -5.22 15.05
N ASN A 93 -1.48 -6.47 14.95
CA ASN A 93 -2.06 -7.02 13.72
C ASN A 93 -3.31 -6.25 13.32
N ALA A 94 -4.23 -6.05 14.27
CA ALA A 94 -5.48 -5.33 14.03
C ALA A 94 -5.22 -3.89 13.57
N ALA A 95 -4.32 -3.18 14.25
CA ALA A 95 -3.92 -1.83 13.87
C ALA A 95 -3.35 -1.78 12.44
N HIS A 96 -2.44 -2.70 12.11
CA HIS A 96 -1.83 -2.76 10.79
C HIS A 96 -2.86 -3.00 9.68
N GLU A 97 -3.74 -3.99 9.83
CA GLU A 97 -4.76 -4.31 8.83
C GLU A 97 -5.88 -3.25 8.76
N ALA A 98 -6.25 -2.67 9.90
CA ALA A 98 -7.23 -1.59 9.95
C ALA A 98 -6.76 -0.35 9.18
N MET A 99 -5.47 -0.02 9.26
CA MET A 99 -4.89 1.07 8.49
C MET A 99 -4.95 0.85 6.98
N GLU A 100 -4.89 -0.40 6.50
CA GLU A 100 -5.14 -0.69 5.08
C GLU A 100 -6.58 -0.36 4.69
N LEU A 101 -7.56 -0.76 5.51
CA LEU A 101 -8.97 -0.48 5.26
C LEU A 101 -9.33 1.01 5.35
N ILE A 102 -8.73 1.75 6.29
CA ILE A 102 -8.90 3.20 6.38
C ILE A 102 -8.47 3.88 5.08
N ARG A 103 -7.31 3.50 4.53
CA ARG A 103 -6.83 4.08 3.26
C ARG A 103 -7.74 3.75 2.08
N ILE A 104 -8.29 2.54 2.05
CA ILE A 104 -9.28 2.14 1.04
C ILE A 104 -10.52 3.03 1.15
N TYR A 105 -11.04 3.20 2.37
CA TYR A 105 -12.18 4.09 2.63
C TYR A 105 -11.92 5.53 2.19
N GLU A 106 -10.77 6.11 2.56
CA GLU A 106 -10.43 7.49 2.22
C GLU A 106 -10.47 7.75 0.71
N GLY A 107 -9.99 6.80 -0.11
CA GLY A 107 -9.98 6.96 -1.57
C GLY A 107 -11.24 6.47 -2.28
N LEU A 108 -11.96 5.49 -1.73
CA LEU A 108 -13.04 4.78 -2.44
C LEU A 108 -14.42 4.90 -1.79
N ARG A 109 -14.61 5.70 -0.73
CA ARG A 109 -15.91 5.82 -0.03
C ARG A 109 -17.10 6.21 -0.92
N TYR A 110 -16.83 6.89 -2.03
CA TYR A 110 -17.86 7.32 -2.99
C TYR A 110 -18.04 6.36 -4.16
N GLU A 111 -17.22 5.32 -4.28
CA GLU A 111 -17.36 4.29 -5.31
C GLU A 111 -18.59 3.41 -5.03
N LYS A 112 -19.32 3.08 -6.10
CA LYS A 112 -20.57 2.30 -6.06
C LYS A 112 -20.60 1.17 -7.09
N ASP A 113 -19.55 0.99 -7.89
CA ASP A 113 -19.45 -0.11 -8.85
C ASP A 113 -19.70 -1.47 -8.15
N PRO A 114 -20.64 -2.31 -8.62
CA PRO A 114 -20.92 -3.60 -8.02
C PRO A 114 -19.72 -4.56 -7.94
N LYS A 115 -18.81 -4.53 -8.92
CA LYS A 115 -17.57 -5.32 -8.93
C LYS A 115 -16.58 -4.81 -7.88
N PHE A 116 -16.54 -3.49 -7.66
CA PHE A 116 -15.81 -2.94 -6.54
C PHE A 116 -16.36 -3.47 -5.21
N ILE A 117 -17.69 -3.42 -5.01
CA ILE A 117 -18.35 -3.92 -3.79
C ILE A 117 -18.07 -5.42 -3.59
N GLU A 118 -18.06 -6.21 -4.66
CA GLU A 118 -17.68 -7.63 -4.62
C GLU A 118 -16.23 -7.82 -4.11
N ARG A 119 -15.27 -7.06 -4.67
CA ARG A 119 -13.86 -7.12 -4.25
C ARG A 119 -13.68 -6.64 -2.81
N LEU A 120 -14.38 -5.57 -2.42
CA LEU A 120 -14.39 -5.06 -1.06
C LEU A 120 -14.90 -6.14 -0.09
N THR A 121 -15.96 -6.86 -0.46
CA THR A 121 -16.49 -7.98 0.35
C THR A 121 -15.45 -9.09 0.55
N LYS A 122 -14.64 -9.40 -0.48
CA LYS A 122 -13.57 -10.41 -0.37
C LYS A 122 -12.48 -10.03 0.64
N ILE A 123 -12.23 -8.74 0.87
CA ILE A 123 -11.25 -8.28 1.87
C ILE A 123 -11.62 -8.72 3.30
N LEU A 124 -12.91 -8.84 3.60
CA LEU A 124 -13.38 -9.18 4.94
C LEU A 124 -13.12 -10.65 5.31
N GLN A 125 -12.82 -11.49 4.31
CA GLN A 125 -12.54 -12.91 4.53
C GLN A 125 -11.17 -13.13 5.16
N GLY A 126 -11.00 -14.27 5.84
CA GLY A 126 -9.72 -14.70 6.40
C GLY A 126 -9.65 -14.61 7.92
N HIS A 127 -8.53 -15.08 8.44
CA HIS A 127 -8.22 -15.06 9.87
C HIS A 127 -7.80 -13.65 10.32
N GLU A 128 -8.10 -13.24 11.55
CA GLU A 128 -7.74 -11.91 12.07
C GLU A 128 -6.21 -11.70 12.21
N LEU A 129 -5.49 -12.77 12.51
CA LEU A 129 -4.04 -12.76 12.66
C LEU A 129 -3.33 -12.95 11.32
N PHE A 130 -2.29 -12.12 11.09
CA PHE A 130 -1.51 -12.17 9.86
C PHE A 130 -0.94 -13.55 9.54
N PRO A 131 -0.21 -14.20 10.47
CA PRO A 131 0.47 -15.46 10.19
C PRO A 131 -0.45 -16.67 9.96
N LEU A 132 -1.70 -16.59 10.40
CA LEU A 132 -2.65 -17.72 10.37
C LEU A 132 -3.60 -17.68 9.17
N ASP A 133 -3.69 -16.54 8.49
CA ASP A 133 -4.60 -16.37 7.37
C ASP A 133 -4.06 -17.00 6.09
N LYS A 134 -4.89 -17.80 5.44
CA LYS A 134 -4.61 -18.44 4.15
C LYS A 134 -5.50 -17.90 3.03
N SER A 135 -6.37 -16.94 3.33
CA SER A 135 -7.27 -16.34 2.36
C SER A 135 -6.53 -15.40 1.40
N SER A 136 -7.22 -15.04 0.31
CA SER A 136 -6.79 -13.99 -0.62
C SER A 136 -7.30 -12.60 -0.23
N GLY A 137 -8.05 -12.45 0.86
CA GLY A 137 -8.65 -11.16 1.24
C GLY A 137 -7.62 -10.03 1.37
N ARG A 138 -6.43 -10.37 1.86
CA ARG A 138 -5.29 -9.45 1.96
C ARG A 138 -4.63 -9.09 0.65
N ASP A 139 -4.74 -9.93 -0.37
CA ASP A 139 -4.22 -9.60 -1.70
C ASP A 139 -5.16 -8.55 -2.32
N PHE A 140 -6.48 -8.73 -2.18
CA PHE A 140 -7.48 -7.71 -2.56
C PHE A 140 -7.33 -6.38 -1.80
N SER A 141 -6.93 -6.40 -0.51
CA SER A 141 -6.65 -5.17 0.25
C SER A 141 -5.53 -4.35 -0.38
N LEU A 142 -4.47 -5.01 -0.85
CA LEU A 142 -3.37 -4.34 -1.54
C LEU A 142 -3.89 -3.69 -2.83
N GLU A 143 -4.62 -4.44 -3.64
CA GLU A 143 -5.14 -3.97 -4.92
C GLU A 143 -6.07 -2.75 -4.75
N LEU A 144 -7.06 -2.83 -3.85
CA LEU A 144 -7.97 -1.71 -3.58
C LEU A 144 -7.24 -0.53 -2.91
N GLY A 145 -6.21 -0.77 -2.11
CA GLY A 145 -5.38 0.28 -1.56
C GLY A 145 -4.63 1.07 -2.64
N ILE A 146 -4.19 0.40 -3.71
CA ILE A 146 -3.60 1.07 -4.88
C ILE A 146 -4.66 1.80 -5.69
N ALA A 147 -5.84 1.19 -5.88
CA ALA A 147 -6.97 1.84 -6.54
C ALA A 147 -7.34 3.16 -5.84
N ALA A 148 -7.41 3.14 -4.51
CA ALA A 148 -7.72 4.31 -3.69
C ALA A 148 -6.76 5.47 -3.94
N SER A 149 -5.46 5.22 -4.11
CA SER A 149 -4.47 6.26 -4.45
C SER A 149 -4.74 6.92 -5.80
N PHE A 150 -5.17 6.16 -6.81
CA PHE A 150 -5.54 6.72 -8.11
C PHE A 150 -6.86 7.51 -8.05
N VAL A 151 -7.89 6.96 -7.40
CA VAL A 151 -9.21 7.60 -7.29
C VAL A 151 -9.16 8.89 -6.45
N ALA A 152 -8.36 8.92 -5.38
CA ALA A 152 -8.14 10.13 -4.59
C ALA A 152 -7.59 11.32 -5.39
N GLN A 153 -7.05 11.06 -6.59
CA GLN A 153 -6.51 12.06 -7.50
C GLN A 153 -7.39 12.25 -8.75
N GLY A 154 -8.65 11.80 -8.68
CA GLY A 154 -9.66 11.99 -9.73
C GLY A 154 -9.59 11.00 -10.90
N ASN A 155 -8.80 9.92 -10.78
CA ASN A 155 -8.73 8.90 -11.83
C ASN A 155 -9.85 7.88 -11.66
N GLN A 156 -10.42 7.42 -12.78
CA GLN A 156 -11.40 6.34 -12.78
C GLN A 156 -10.69 4.98 -12.92
N ILE A 157 -11.13 4.00 -12.13
CA ILE A 157 -10.62 2.63 -12.16
C ILE A 157 -11.67 1.74 -12.81
N ASP A 158 -11.24 0.89 -13.74
CA ASP A 158 -12.04 -0.25 -14.18
C ASP A 158 -11.81 -1.42 -13.22
N PHE A 159 -12.85 -1.78 -12.47
CA PHE A 159 -12.84 -2.91 -11.55
C PHE A 159 -13.13 -4.26 -12.23
N SER A 160 -13.20 -4.30 -13.57
CA SER A 160 -13.24 -5.55 -14.32
C SER A 160 -11.96 -6.38 -14.07
N HIS A 161 -12.10 -7.70 -13.95
CA HIS A 161 -11.01 -8.64 -13.62
C HIS A 161 -9.94 -8.82 -14.73
N VAL A 162 -9.79 -7.87 -15.64
CA VAL A 162 -8.77 -7.89 -16.70
C VAL A 162 -7.37 -7.75 -16.11
N ALA A 163 -7.27 -7.02 -14.99
CA ALA A 163 -6.07 -6.86 -14.20
C ALA A 163 -6.42 -6.71 -12.72
N ASP A 164 -5.40 -6.67 -11.86
CA ASP A 164 -5.59 -6.22 -10.49
C ASP A 164 -6.17 -4.80 -10.51
N LEU A 165 -5.63 -3.92 -11.38
CA LEU A 165 -6.24 -2.64 -11.77
C LEU A 165 -6.03 -2.33 -13.25
N SER A 166 -7.06 -1.77 -13.88
CA SER A 166 -6.98 -1.16 -15.21
C SER A 166 -7.56 0.26 -15.15
N LEU A 167 -6.90 1.19 -15.84
CA LEU A 167 -7.34 2.58 -15.91
C LEU A 167 -6.79 3.27 -17.16
N VAL A 168 -7.33 4.45 -17.49
CA VAL A 168 -6.69 5.39 -18.42
C VAL A 168 -6.10 6.52 -17.60
N PHE A 169 -4.77 6.63 -17.60
CA PHE A 169 -4.04 7.67 -16.88
C PHE A 169 -3.40 8.62 -17.88
N ASP A 170 -3.79 9.90 -17.86
CA ASP A 170 -3.26 10.92 -18.80
C ASP A 170 -3.40 10.48 -20.28
N GLY A 171 -4.55 9.91 -20.63
CA GLY A 171 -4.83 9.38 -21.98
C GLY A 171 -4.11 8.07 -22.33
N THR A 172 -3.36 7.48 -21.39
CA THR A 172 -2.59 6.26 -21.59
C THR A 172 -3.27 5.06 -20.92
N PRO A 173 -3.62 3.99 -21.65
CA PRO A 173 -4.09 2.74 -21.05
C PRO A 173 -3.02 2.17 -20.11
N MET A 174 -3.40 1.97 -18.86
CA MET A 174 -2.50 1.56 -17.80
C MET A 174 -3.02 0.33 -17.09
N PHE A 175 -2.12 -0.62 -16.84
CA PHE A 175 -2.39 -1.81 -16.04
C PHE A 175 -1.48 -1.82 -14.82
N VAL A 176 -2.04 -2.19 -13.67
CA VAL A 176 -1.28 -2.40 -12.45
C VAL A 176 -1.40 -3.86 -12.05
N GLU A 177 -0.27 -4.44 -11.68
CA GLU A 177 -0.20 -5.78 -11.10
C GLU A 177 0.36 -5.69 -9.69
N CYS A 178 -0.34 -6.26 -8.71
CA CYS A 178 -0.02 -6.22 -7.30
C CYS A 178 0.43 -7.60 -6.82
N LYS A 179 1.65 -7.69 -6.27
CA LYS A 179 2.16 -8.91 -5.64
C LYS A 179 2.48 -8.66 -4.18
N ARG A 180 1.70 -9.28 -3.28
CA ARG A 180 2.06 -9.42 -1.87
C ARG A 180 3.05 -10.57 -1.74
N LEU A 181 4.31 -10.26 -1.46
CA LEU A 181 5.37 -11.25 -1.35
C LEU A 181 5.26 -11.93 0.02
N LYS A 182 4.97 -13.24 0.03
CA LYS A 182 4.70 -14.01 1.26
C LYS A 182 5.85 -14.94 1.68
N SER A 183 6.84 -15.15 0.81
CA SER A 183 7.95 -16.07 1.06
C SER A 183 9.17 -15.64 0.26
N GLU A 184 10.33 -15.64 0.92
CA GLU A 184 11.60 -15.25 0.31
C GLU A 184 11.95 -16.13 -0.89
N SER A 185 11.75 -17.44 -0.79
CA SER A 185 12.06 -18.41 -1.86
C SER A 185 11.21 -18.20 -3.13
N LYS A 186 10.08 -17.51 -3.02
CA LYS A 186 9.16 -17.24 -4.15
C LYS A 186 9.27 -15.83 -4.71
N ILE A 187 10.12 -14.95 -4.14
CA ILE A 187 10.24 -13.55 -4.60
C ILE A 187 10.50 -13.46 -6.10
N LYS A 188 11.53 -14.15 -6.58
CA LYS A 188 11.89 -14.16 -8.01
C LYS A 188 10.74 -14.61 -8.89
N ALA A 189 10.10 -15.73 -8.51
CA ALA A 189 9.00 -16.30 -9.28
C ALA A 189 7.80 -15.35 -9.34
N ASN A 190 7.44 -14.72 -8.22
CA ASN A 190 6.30 -13.79 -8.14
C ASN A 190 6.54 -12.50 -8.93
N ILE A 191 7.75 -11.95 -8.90
CA ILE A 191 8.12 -10.78 -9.72
C ILE A 191 8.01 -11.10 -11.21
N LYS A 192 8.57 -12.23 -11.64
CA LYS A 192 8.50 -12.67 -13.04
C LYS A 192 7.07 -12.94 -13.48
N ASP A 193 6.28 -13.58 -12.63
CA ASP A 193 4.87 -13.82 -12.91
C ASP A 193 4.12 -12.50 -13.08
N GLY A 194 4.28 -11.53 -12.17
CA GLY A 194 3.61 -10.24 -12.30
C GLY A 194 3.98 -9.48 -13.58
N LEU A 195 5.27 -9.46 -13.95
CA LEU A 195 5.71 -8.88 -15.22
C LEU A 195 5.12 -9.61 -16.44
N LYS A 196 5.04 -10.94 -16.39
CA LYS A 196 4.42 -11.74 -17.45
C LYS A 196 2.92 -11.47 -17.57
N GLN A 197 2.22 -11.30 -16.45
CA GLN A 197 0.79 -10.94 -16.44
C GLN A 197 0.56 -9.57 -17.08
N LEU A 198 1.42 -8.59 -16.78
CA LEU A 198 1.41 -7.29 -17.44
C LEU A 198 1.59 -7.41 -18.96
N THR A 199 2.60 -8.14 -19.44
CA THR A 199 2.82 -8.35 -20.88
C THR A 199 1.58 -8.92 -21.58
N LYS A 200 0.95 -9.95 -21.00
CA LYS A 200 -0.28 -10.54 -21.55
C LYS A 200 -1.43 -9.52 -21.66
N ARG A 201 -1.56 -8.59 -20.71
CA ARG A 201 -2.62 -7.57 -20.73
C ARG A 201 -2.37 -6.51 -21.78
N TYR A 202 -1.12 -6.16 -22.04
CA TYR A 202 -0.83 -5.21 -23.10
C TYR A 202 -1.28 -5.75 -24.46
N GLU A 203 -1.17 -7.06 -24.66
CA GLU A 203 -1.56 -7.76 -25.90
C GLU A 203 -3.08 -7.84 -26.11
N THR A 204 -3.90 -7.57 -25.09
CA THR A 204 -5.37 -7.58 -25.25
C THR A 204 -5.94 -6.27 -25.80
N LEU A 205 -5.11 -5.22 -25.89
CA LEU A 205 -5.52 -3.93 -26.43
C LEU A 205 -5.41 -3.90 -27.96
N GLU A 206 -6.27 -3.11 -28.60
CA GLU A 206 -6.20 -2.86 -30.05
C GLU A 206 -4.87 -2.20 -30.46
N ASN A 207 -4.31 -1.34 -29.59
CA ASN A 207 -2.98 -0.75 -29.78
C ASN A 207 -2.03 -1.10 -28.61
N PRO A 208 -1.41 -2.29 -28.63
CA PRO A 208 -0.55 -2.77 -27.55
C PRO A 208 0.65 -1.86 -27.24
N SER A 209 1.13 -1.07 -28.21
CA SER A 209 2.31 -0.21 -28.05
C SER A 209 2.07 0.99 -27.11
N LYS A 210 0.80 1.42 -26.99
CA LYS A 210 0.40 2.52 -26.11
C LYS A 210 0.17 2.09 -24.67
N ALA A 211 0.07 0.79 -24.40
CA ALA A 211 -0.14 0.27 -23.06
C ALA A 211 1.06 0.61 -22.16
N ARG A 212 0.79 0.91 -20.89
CA ARG A 212 1.80 1.02 -19.85
C ARG A 212 1.42 0.16 -18.66
N GLY A 213 2.43 -0.26 -17.90
CA GLY A 213 2.11 -0.93 -16.66
C GLY A 213 3.11 -0.73 -15.54
N ILE A 214 2.60 -1.02 -14.35
CA ILE A 214 3.26 -0.83 -13.08
C ILE A 214 3.17 -2.13 -12.30
N LEU A 215 4.30 -2.59 -11.78
CA LEU A 215 4.33 -3.70 -10.84
C LEU A 215 4.40 -3.14 -9.41
N VAL A 216 3.47 -3.53 -8.56
CA VAL A 216 3.42 -3.18 -7.14
C VAL A 216 3.85 -4.38 -6.32
N LEU A 217 4.81 -4.20 -5.41
CA LEU A 217 5.36 -5.23 -4.54
C LEU A 217 5.15 -4.83 -3.08
N SER A 218 4.30 -5.58 -2.36
CA SER A 218 4.18 -5.46 -0.91
C SER A 218 5.15 -6.43 -0.24
N ILE A 219 6.13 -5.92 0.50
CA ILE A 219 7.27 -6.72 1.00
C ILE A 219 7.19 -7.11 2.48
N GLY A 220 6.21 -6.58 3.23
CA GLY A 220 6.13 -6.70 4.69
C GLY A 220 6.23 -8.13 5.22
N ALA A 221 5.56 -9.10 4.57
CA ALA A 221 5.58 -10.49 5.02
C ALA A 221 6.93 -11.21 4.79
N VAL A 222 7.82 -10.66 3.97
CA VAL A 222 9.19 -11.21 3.82
C VAL A 222 10.18 -10.49 4.72
N VAL A 223 10.10 -9.16 4.83
CA VAL A 223 11.09 -8.38 5.59
C VAL A 223 10.75 -8.21 7.07
N ASN A 224 9.49 -8.45 7.44
CA ASN A 224 9.00 -8.46 8.82
C ASN A 224 7.91 -9.55 9.02
N PRO A 225 8.23 -10.84 8.85
CA PRO A 225 7.25 -11.93 8.82
C PRO A 225 6.47 -12.10 10.13
N ASN A 226 7.07 -11.68 11.25
CA ASN A 226 6.48 -11.79 12.59
C ASN A 226 5.84 -10.48 13.06
N LEU A 227 5.72 -9.46 12.18
CA LEU A 227 5.20 -8.13 12.52
C LEU A 227 5.85 -7.53 13.79
N ILE A 228 7.17 -7.67 13.90
CA ILE A 228 7.96 -7.11 14.99
C ILE A 228 7.80 -5.58 14.98
N LEU A 229 7.62 -5.00 16.17
CA LEU A 229 7.54 -3.54 16.33
C LEU A 229 8.86 -2.88 15.97
N TYR A 230 8.80 -1.92 15.06
CA TYR A 230 9.92 -1.03 14.79
C TYR A 230 9.96 0.07 15.85
N GLU A 231 10.90 -0.02 16.79
CA GLU A 231 11.05 0.97 17.85
C GLU A 231 11.98 2.12 17.45
N ALA A 232 11.62 3.36 17.78
CA ALA A 232 12.44 4.55 17.56
C ALA A 232 12.09 5.64 18.59
N SER A 233 13.00 6.59 18.83
CA SER A 233 12.69 7.74 19.70
C SER A 233 12.01 8.90 18.96
N ASP A 234 12.07 8.92 17.62
CA ASP A 234 11.47 9.98 16.81
C ASP A 234 11.12 9.48 15.41
N SER A 235 10.30 10.26 14.70
CA SER A 235 9.79 9.94 13.38
C SER A 235 10.91 9.88 12.32
N GLY A 236 11.96 10.69 12.50
CA GLY A 236 13.13 10.68 11.63
C GLY A 236 13.93 9.39 11.76
N GLN A 237 14.13 8.89 12.99
CA GLN A 237 14.76 7.60 13.26
C GLN A 237 13.94 6.44 12.72
N LEU A 238 12.63 6.43 12.98
CA LEU A 238 11.73 5.41 12.46
C LEU A 238 11.78 5.35 10.92
N GLY A 239 11.69 6.52 10.28
CA GLY A 239 11.78 6.64 8.83
C GLY A 239 13.13 6.16 8.28
N ARG A 240 14.24 6.43 8.97
CA ARG A 240 15.56 5.87 8.58
C ARG A 240 15.58 4.35 8.64
N LYS A 241 15.03 3.75 9.70
CA LYS A 241 14.99 2.28 9.86
C LYS A 241 14.20 1.61 8.75
N VAL A 242 12.94 2.00 8.56
CA VAL A 242 12.04 1.41 7.56
C VAL A 242 12.61 1.60 6.14
N LYS A 243 13.20 2.76 5.87
CA LYS A 243 13.87 3.03 4.60
C LYS A 243 15.11 2.16 4.36
N THR A 244 15.91 1.91 5.39
CA THR A 244 17.05 0.98 5.28
C THR A 244 16.56 -0.41 4.90
N THR A 245 15.51 -0.92 5.54
CA THR A 245 14.88 -2.21 5.19
C THR A 245 14.44 -2.27 3.72
N VAL A 246 13.73 -1.23 3.23
CA VAL A 246 13.30 -1.16 1.82
C VAL A 246 14.50 -1.13 0.86
N ARG A 247 15.55 -0.37 1.20
CA ARG A 247 16.78 -0.29 0.38
C ARG A 247 17.52 -1.61 0.32
N GLU A 248 17.60 -2.34 1.42
CA GLU A 248 18.22 -3.67 1.47
C GLU A 248 17.45 -4.66 0.61
N PHE A 249 16.11 -4.66 0.70
CA PHE A 249 15.26 -5.46 -0.19
C PHE A 249 15.53 -5.13 -1.66
N ILE A 250 15.55 -3.84 -2.02
CA ILE A 250 15.80 -3.39 -3.39
C ILE A 250 17.19 -3.80 -3.86
N ALA A 251 18.23 -3.57 -3.05
CA ALA A 251 19.60 -3.91 -3.40
C ALA A 251 19.74 -5.41 -3.72
N THR A 252 19.07 -6.27 -2.96
CA THR A 252 19.09 -7.72 -3.12
C THR A 252 18.32 -8.19 -4.36
N TYR A 253 17.13 -7.64 -4.62
CA TYR A 253 16.19 -8.23 -5.59
C TYR A 253 15.99 -7.44 -6.88
N LYS A 254 16.53 -6.21 -7.01
CA LYS A 254 16.23 -5.33 -8.15
C LYS A 254 16.55 -5.90 -9.52
N GLN A 255 17.55 -6.76 -9.61
CA GLN A 255 17.90 -7.46 -10.83
C GLN A 255 16.72 -8.21 -11.46
N TYR A 256 15.76 -8.68 -10.66
CA TYR A 256 14.60 -9.43 -11.14
C TYR A 256 13.51 -8.58 -11.80
N TRP A 257 13.53 -7.25 -11.62
CA TRP A 257 12.66 -6.35 -12.36
C TRP A 257 13.43 -5.42 -13.30
N GLU A 258 14.70 -5.13 -13.04
CA GLU A 258 15.53 -4.30 -13.93
C GLU A 258 16.00 -5.08 -15.17
N ARG A 259 16.37 -6.37 -15.04
CA ARG A 259 16.98 -7.15 -16.14
C ARG A 259 16.04 -8.14 -16.80
N GLU A 260 15.07 -8.65 -16.05
CA GLU A 260 14.15 -9.70 -16.53
C GLU A 260 12.92 -9.11 -17.26
N THR A 261 12.71 -7.79 -17.17
CA THR A 261 11.67 -7.11 -17.94
C THR A 261 12.15 -6.90 -19.38
N THR A 262 11.73 -7.78 -20.28
CA THR A 262 11.99 -7.60 -21.72
C THR A 262 11.02 -6.60 -22.35
N ASP A 263 9.86 -6.43 -21.74
CA ASP A 263 8.80 -5.56 -22.23
C ASP A 263 8.93 -4.13 -21.68
N LYS A 264 9.34 -3.20 -22.54
CA LYS A 264 9.56 -1.79 -22.17
C LYS A 264 8.28 -1.05 -21.77
N ARG A 265 7.09 -1.62 -22.01
CA ARG A 265 5.80 -1.03 -21.62
C ARG A 265 5.55 -1.08 -20.11
N SER A 266 6.17 -2.02 -19.39
CA SER A 266 6.23 -1.98 -17.93
C SER A 266 7.19 -0.86 -17.53
N ILE A 267 6.70 0.26 -17.02
CA ILE A 267 7.53 1.47 -16.82
C ILE A 267 8.02 1.65 -15.40
N ALA A 268 7.31 1.11 -14.42
CA ALA A 268 7.65 1.33 -13.03
C ALA A 268 7.43 0.12 -12.13
N VAL A 269 8.18 0.11 -11.02
CA VAL A 269 7.96 -0.78 -9.89
C VAL A 269 7.71 0.07 -8.64
N ILE A 270 6.67 -0.26 -7.89
CA ILE A 270 6.35 0.36 -6.61
C ILE A 270 6.62 -0.67 -5.52
N ILE A 271 7.47 -0.35 -4.56
CA ILE A 271 7.77 -1.17 -3.41
C ILE A 271 7.06 -0.56 -2.20
N ILE A 272 6.30 -1.39 -1.48
CA ILE A 272 5.49 -0.99 -0.34
C ILE A 272 5.92 -1.79 0.88
N PHE A 273 6.25 -1.08 1.95
CA PHE A 273 6.49 -1.68 3.26
C PHE A 273 5.63 -0.98 4.31
N ASP A 274 4.55 -1.64 4.70
CA ASP A 274 3.76 -1.31 5.87
C ASP A 274 4.28 -2.15 7.06
N THR A 275 4.49 -1.52 8.22
CA THR A 275 4.95 -2.19 9.45
C THR A 275 4.41 -1.51 10.69
N PRO A 276 4.09 -2.26 11.75
CA PRO A 276 3.82 -1.65 13.05
C PRO A 276 5.10 -1.07 13.65
N ALA A 277 4.94 -0.03 14.46
CA ALA A 277 6.03 0.71 15.04
C ALA A 277 5.70 1.23 16.45
N ARG A 278 6.73 1.55 17.21
CA ARG A 278 6.62 2.25 18.48
C ARG A 278 7.53 3.46 18.45
N MET A 279 6.98 4.62 18.72
CA MET A 279 7.73 5.86 18.86
C MET A 279 7.60 6.31 20.31
N ASP A 280 8.71 6.29 21.04
CA ASP A 280 8.74 6.43 22.50
C ASP A 280 7.77 5.45 23.20
N LYS A 281 6.65 5.93 23.72
CA LYS A 281 5.60 5.14 24.41
C LYS A 281 4.33 4.98 23.58
N THR A 282 4.33 5.47 22.34
CA THR A 282 3.16 5.50 21.47
C THR A 282 3.31 4.42 20.41
N LEU A 283 2.35 3.50 20.38
CA LEU A 283 2.24 2.54 19.30
C LEU A 283 1.66 3.24 18.06
N THR A 284 2.15 2.89 16.89
CA THR A 284 1.68 3.45 15.62
C THR A 284 1.95 2.46 14.48
N THR A 285 1.57 2.83 13.26
CA THR A 285 1.97 2.13 12.05
C THR A 285 2.83 3.04 11.20
N CYS A 286 3.77 2.47 10.46
CA CYS A 286 4.59 3.16 9.48
C CYS A 286 4.38 2.53 8.12
N ARG A 287 4.31 3.36 7.09
CA ARG A 287 4.36 2.95 5.69
C ARG A 287 5.55 3.62 5.03
N GLU A 288 6.32 2.87 4.25
CA GLU A 288 7.31 3.41 3.32
C GLU A 288 6.95 2.94 1.91
N LEU A 289 7.11 3.86 0.96
CA LEU A 289 6.84 3.67 -0.45
C LEU A 289 8.06 4.10 -1.25
N ASP A 290 8.53 3.23 -2.13
CA ASP A 290 9.62 3.52 -3.07
C ASP A 290 9.10 3.26 -4.49
N VAL A 291 8.97 4.32 -5.28
CA VAL A 291 8.48 4.26 -6.66
C VAL A 291 9.67 4.39 -7.59
N ARG A 292 9.85 3.43 -8.51
CA ARG A 292 11.00 3.37 -9.41
C ARG A 292 10.62 3.31 -10.86
N LEU A 293 11.19 4.21 -11.65
CA LEU A 293 11.23 4.07 -13.10
C LEU A 293 12.21 2.95 -13.45
N LEU A 294 11.78 2.05 -14.33
CA LEU A 294 12.64 1.00 -14.88
C LEU A 294 13.69 1.61 -15.84
N PRO A 295 14.85 0.97 -16.02
CA PRO A 295 15.89 1.49 -16.91
C PRO A 295 15.42 1.53 -18.38
N ASP A 296 16.07 2.34 -19.21
CA ASP A 296 15.85 2.40 -20.67
C ASP A 296 14.39 2.70 -21.10
N ARG A 297 13.68 3.52 -20.33
CA ARG A 297 12.31 3.98 -20.64
C ARG A 297 12.31 5.29 -21.42
N MET A 298 11.29 5.48 -22.25
CA MET A 298 11.20 6.65 -23.14
C MET A 298 10.99 7.93 -22.32
N HIS A 299 11.30 9.09 -22.91
CA HIS A 299 11.09 10.37 -22.23
C HIS A 299 9.61 10.58 -21.80
N SER A 300 8.66 10.16 -22.64
CA SER A 300 7.23 10.19 -22.31
C SER A 300 6.88 9.32 -21.09
N ASP A 301 7.58 8.21 -20.90
CA ASP A 301 7.38 7.33 -19.74
C ASP A 301 7.88 7.98 -18.45
N ALA A 302 8.99 8.72 -18.52
CA ALA A 302 9.48 9.51 -17.40
C ALA A 302 8.51 10.62 -16.99
N ALA A 303 7.91 11.32 -17.97
CA ALA A 303 6.88 12.32 -17.70
C ALA A 303 5.63 11.71 -17.03
N LEU A 304 5.17 10.56 -17.52
CA LEU A 304 4.06 9.82 -16.92
C LEU A 304 4.40 9.38 -15.48
N PHE A 305 5.62 8.87 -15.27
CA PHE A 305 6.13 8.47 -13.96
C PHE A 305 6.14 9.62 -12.94
N HIS A 306 6.55 10.82 -13.34
CA HIS A 306 6.53 11.99 -12.46
C HIS A 306 5.12 12.40 -12.02
N LYS A 307 4.09 12.07 -12.81
CA LYS A 307 2.67 12.24 -12.43
C LYS A 307 2.14 11.11 -11.54
N ILE A 308 2.64 9.88 -11.71
CA ILE A 308 2.25 8.70 -10.93
C ILE A 308 2.83 8.73 -9.51
N ALA A 309 4.11 9.06 -9.37
CA ALA A 309 4.79 8.94 -8.08
C ALA A 309 4.10 9.73 -6.93
N PRO A 310 3.57 10.95 -7.16
CA PRO A 310 2.85 11.71 -6.11
C PRO A 310 1.53 11.08 -5.65
N LEU A 311 0.90 10.22 -6.46
CA LEU A 311 -0.42 9.64 -6.16
C LEU A 311 -0.42 8.80 -4.88
N PHE A 312 0.73 8.23 -4.53
CA PHE A 312 0.87 7.32 -3.39
C PHE A 312 1.28 8.02 -2.08
N GLY A 313 1.26 9.36 -2.03
CA GLY A 313 1.42 10.09 -0.76
C GLY A 313 0.15 10.04 0.12
N PRO A 314 0.22 10.37 1.43
CA PRO A 314 -0.96 10.63 2.23
C PRO A 314 -1.81 11.72 1.56
N PRO A 315 -3.14 11.56 1.62
CA PRO A 315 -4.07 12.58 1.18
C PRO A 315 -3.94 13.77 2.12
N PHE A 316 -3.20 14.79 1.69
CA PHE A 316 -3.07 16.13 2.28
C PHE A 316 -2.48 16.21 3.69
#